data_AF-A0A1W9K0G3-F1
#
_entry.id   AF-A0A1W9K0G3-F1
#
_cell.length_a   1.000
_cell.length_b   1.000
_cell.length_c   1.000
_cell.angle_alpha   90.00
_cell.angle_beta   90.00
_cell.angle_gamma   90.00
#
_symmetry.space_group_name_H-M   'P 1'
#
loop_
_entity.id
_entity.type
_entity.pdbx_description
1 polymer ?
#
loop_
_entity_poly.entity_id
_entity_poly.type
_entity_poly.pdbx_seq_one_letter_code
_entity_poly.pdbx_strand_id
1 'polypeptide(L)'
;MELDQPKSPTAEQTPYTGPAVAASLSVLLAFFTLMVSHHISRLSPGLDKMVHSFGYWIPGSQGSGPDGSIGSYTGKETLALVVWLGSWLLFHSLWRKQNLSLSAWTKVFIIALGLITLGFFHPLSDPIVLFIADLF
;
A
#
# COMPACT_ATOMS: atom_id res chain seq x y z
N MET A 1 -28.44 -53.40 22.08
CA MET A 1 -28.06 -52.15 22.76
C MET A 1 -26.88 -51.62 21.98
N GLU A 2 -27.17 -50.95 20.86
CA GLU A 2 -26.15 -50.39 19.96
C GLU A 2 -25.64 -49.12 20.63
N LEU A 3 -24.36 -49.10 21.00
CA LEU A 3 -23.72 -47.92 21.58
C LEU A 3 -23.53 -46.89 20.48
N ASP A 4 -24.38 -45.85 20.51
CA ASP A 4 -24.29 -44.68 19.65
C ASP A 4 -22.89 -44.04 19.82
N GLN A 5 -22.02 -44.23 18.83
CA GLN A 5 -20.67 -43.68 18.85
C GLN A 5 -20.76 -42.17 18.67
N PRO A 6 -20.11 -41.36 19.51
CA PRO A 6 -20.15 -39.91 19.36
C PRO A 6 -19.55 -39.51 18.02
N LYS A 7 -20.37 -38.87 17.18
CA LYS A 7 -19.97 -38.26 15.90
C LYS A 7 -18.73 -37.40 16.15
N SER A 8 -17.61 -37.81 15.57
CA SER A 8 -16.34 -37.08 15.64
C SER A 8 -16.56 -35.63 15.19
N PRO A 9 -16.04 -34.63 15.93
CA PRO A 9 -16.18 -33.23 15.53
C PRO A 9 -15.51 -33.08 14.16
N THR A 10 -16.29 -32.61 13.19
CA THR A 10 -15.81 -32.22 11.85
C THR A 10 -14.57 -31.35 12.05
N ALA A 11 -13.41 -31.80 11.55
CA ALA A 11 -12.17 -31.06 11.67
C ALA A 11 -12.39 -29.64 11.14
N GLU A 12 -12.38 -28.65 12.03
CA GLU A 12 -12.42 -27.23 11.64
C GLU A 12 -11.22 -26.99 10.74
N GLN A 13 -11.49 -26.70 9.46
CA GLN A 13 -10.44 -26.35 8.52
C GLN A 13 -9.82 -25.04 9.00
N THR A 14 -8.58 -25.09 9.47
CA THR A 14 -7.85 -23.89 9.85
C THR A 14 -7.75 -22.98 8.61
N PRO A 15 -8.21 -21.71 8.71
CA PRO A 15 -8.19 -20.82 7.56
C PRO A 15 -6.75 -20.54 7.13
N TYR A 16 -6.51 -20.54 5.81
CA TYR A 16 -5.21 -20.18 5.26
C TYR A 16 -4.82 -18.75 5.67
N THR A 17 -3.56 -18.56 6.05
CA THR A 17 -3.05 -17.25 6.49
C THR A 17 -2.57 -16.38 5.32
N GLY A 18 -2.34 -16.95 4.14
CA GLY A 18 -1.88 -16.25 2.94
C GLY A 18 -2.73 -15.04 2.51
N PRO A 19 -4.08 -15.10 2.52
CA PRO A 19 -4.93 -13.93 2.26
C PRO A 19 -4.63 -12.73 3.18
N ALA A 20 -4.36 -12.95 4.46
CA ALA A 20 -4.06 -11.88 5.41
C ALA A 20 -2.70 -11.24 5.11
N VAL A 21 -1.70 -12.05 4.77
CA VAL A 21 -0.37 -11.57 4.34
C VAL A 21 -0.49 -10.77 3.03
N ALA A 22 -1.24 -11.27 2.06
CA ALA A 22 -1.48 -10.57 0.79
C ALA A 22 -2.14 -9.20 1.02
N ALA A 23 -3.21 -9.13 1.81
CA ALA A 23 -3.91 -7.88 2.10
C ALA A 23 -3.00 -6.86 2.79
N SER A 24 -2.28 -7.28 3.84
CA SER A 24 -1.40 -6.39 4.60
C SER A 24 -0.17 -5.94 3.80
N LEU A 25 0.45 -6.81 2.98
CA LEU A 25 1.53 -6.41 2.08
C LEU A 25 1.05 -5.38 1.04
N SER A 26 -0.16 -5.56 0.51
CA SER A 26 -0.72 -4.64 -0.49
C SER A 26 -0.92 -3.25 0.11
N VAL A 27 -1.35 -3.17 1.37
CA VAL A 27 -1.46 -1.90 2.11
C VAL A 27 -0.08 -1.25 2.30
N LEU A 28 0.96 -2.03 2.65
CA LEU A 28 2.33 -1.50 2.73
C LEU A 28 2.80 -0.91 1.40
N LEU A 29 2.53 -1.59 0.29
CA LEU A 29 2.89 -1.10 -1.04
C LEU A 29 2.15 0.20 -1.38
N ALA A 30 0.87 0.31 -1.02
CA ALA A 30 0.10 1.53 -1.19
C ALA A 30 0.74 2.72 -0.46
N PHE A 31 1.08 2.55 0.83
CA PHE A 31 1.74 3.59 1.62
C PHE A 31 3.13 3.92 1.10
N PHE A 32 3.89 2.91 0.65
CA PHE A 32 5.17 3.14 0.01
C PHE A 32 5.02 3.95 -1.29
N THR A 33 4.04 3.63 -2.13
CA THR A 33 3.73 4.41 -3.33
C THR A 33 3.33 5.85 -2.99
N LEU A 34 2.55 6.08 -1.94
CA LEU A 34 2.25 7.45 -1.46
C LEU A 34 3.53 8.19 -1.07
N MET A 35 4.40 7.55 -0.28
CA MET A 35 5.66 8.14 0.17
C MET A 35 6.57 8.51 -1.00
N VAL A 36 6.75 7.59 -1.95
CA VAL A 36 7.59 7.80 -3.12
C VAL A 36 7.00 8.87 -4.04
N SER A 37 5.71 8.79 -4.37
CA SER A 37 5.06 9.79 -5.23
C SER A 37 5.03 11.19 -4.61
N HIS A 38 4.92 11.27 -3.28
CA HIS A 38 5.07 12.52 -2.55
C HIS A 38 6.46 13.15 -2.77
N HIS A 39 7.54 12.38 -2.56
CA HIS A 39 8.90 12.88 -2.75
C HIS A 39 9.21 13.20 -4.21
N ILE A 40 8.83 12.33 -5.14
CA ILE A 40 9.02 12.56 -6.59
C ILE A 40 8.35 13.86 -7.04
N SER A 41 7.13 14.15 -6.58
CA SER A 41 6.43 15.39 -6.94
C SER A 41 7.14 16.66 -6.44
N ARG A 42 7.96 16.55 -5.38
CA ARG A 42 8.72 17.68 -4.82
C ARG A 42 10.01 17.98 -5.58
N LEU A 43 10.49 17.05 -6.42
CA LEU A 43 11.76 17.19 -7.14
C LEU A 43 11.68 18.19 -8.30
N SER A 44 10.57 18.21 -9.05
CA SER A 44 10.37 19.19 -10.11
C SER A 44 8.91 19.43 -10.45
N PRO A 45 8.55 20.60 -11.01
CA PRO A 45 7.19 20.88 -11.48
C PRO A 45 6.70 19.92 -12.57
N GLY A 46 7.61 19.35 -13.37
CA GLY A 46 7.27 18.37 -14.40
C GLY A 46 6.82 17.04 -13.79
N LEU A 47 7.53 16.57 -12.76
CA LEU A 47 7.18 15.35 -12.02
C LEU A 47 5.89 15.52 -11.22
N ASP A 48 5.67 16.70 -10.64
CA ASP A 48 4.40 17.03 -9.97
C ASP A 48 3.21 16.92 -10.94
N LYS A 49 3.31 17.52 -12.14
CA LYS A 49 2.28 17.41 -13.18
C LYS A 49 2.07 15.98 -13.66
N MET A 50 3.14 15.21 -13.82
CA MET A 50 3.06 13.80 -14.20
C MET A 50 2.30 12.99 -13.15
N VAL A 51 2.64 13.16 -11.86
CA VAL A 51 1.92 12.50 -10.75
C VAL A 51 0.46 12.94 -10.72
N HIS A 52 0.20 14.25 -10.83
CA HIS A 52 -1.16 14.81 -10.86
C HIS A 52 -2.00 14.25 -12.00
N SER A 53 -1.41 13.96 -13.17
CA SER A 53 -2.14 13.46 -14.33
C SER A 53 -2.90 12.15 -14.08
N PHE A 54 -2.40 11.31 -13.16
CA PHE A 54 -3.10 10.09 -12.74
C PHE A 54 -4.44 10.37 -12.04
N GLY A 55 -4.62 11.57 -11.46
CA GLY A 55 -5.83 11.97 -10.74
C GLY A 55 -6.79 12.86 -11.52
N TYR A 56 -6.51 13.19 -12.79
CA TYR A 56 -7.33 14.15 -13.57
C TYR A 56 -8.77 13.72 -13.80
N TRP A 57 -9.05 12.42 -13.67
CA TRP A 57 -10.40 11.87 -13.78
C TRP A 57 -11.25 12.14 -12.53
N ILE A 58 -10.64 12.52 -11.39
CA ILE A 58 -11.35 12.82 -10.15
C ILE A 58 -11.99 14.22 -10.27
N PRO A 59 -13.31 14.37 -10.07
CA PRO A 59 -13.95 15.68 -10.02
C PRO A 59 -13.31 16.56 -8.95
N GLY A 60 -12.96 17.80 -9.27
CA GLY A 60 -12.25 18.71 -8.35
C GLY A 60 -10.72 18.53 -8.32
N SER A 61 -10.16 17.64 -9.14
CA SER A 61 -8.70 17.53 -9.33
C SER A 61 -8.11 18.74 -10.07
N GLN A 62 -8.91 19.39 -10.92
CA GLN A 62 -8.54 20.52 -11.76
C GLN A 62 -9.52 21.67 -11.52
N GLY A 63 -9.02 22.88 -11.23
CA GLY A 63 -9.87 24.05 -11.00
C GLY A 63 -9.20 25.15 -10.19
N SER A 64 -9.80 26.33 -10.20
CA SER A 64 -9.37 27.52 -9.42
C SER A 64 -10.55 28.17 -8.71
N GLY A 65 -11.64 27.42 -8.53
CA GLY A 65 -12.89 27.90 -7.96
C GLY A 65 -12.87 28.01 -6.43
N PRO A 66 -13.98 28.47 -5.82
CA PRO A 66 -14.10 28.68 -4.36
C PRO A 66 -13.87 27.40 -3.54
N ASP A 67 -14.14 26.24 -4.13
CA ASP A 67 -13.96 24.91 -3.51
C ASP A 67 -12.51 24.39 -3.58
N GLY A 68 -11.59 25.16 -4.19
CA GLY A 68 -10.17 24.81 -4.32
C GLY A 68 -9.90 23.72 -5.36
N SER A 69 -8.62 23.48 -5.65
CA SER A 69 -8.15 22.28 -6.35
C SER A 69 -7.47 21.37 -5.33
N ILE A 70 -7.83 20.09 -5.36
CA ILE A 70 -7.16 19.06 -4.55
C ILE A 70 -5.68 18.90 -5.00
N GLY A 71 -5.35 19.38 -6.21
CA GLY A 71 -3.98 19.43 -6.73
C GLY A 71 -3.38 18.04 -6.97
N SER A 72 -2.05 17.96 -6.96
CA SER A 72 -1.31 16.72 -7.25
C SER A 72 -1.54 15.59 -6.26
N TYR A 73 -2.18 15.88 -5.12
CA TYR A 73 -2.58 14.88 -4.15
C TYR A 73 -3.57 13.84 -4.72
N THR A 74 -4.49 14.27 -5.61
CA THR A 74 -5.39 13.35 -6.34
C THR A 74 -4.66 12.28 -7.13
N GLY A 75 -3.54 12.66 -7.74
CA GLY A 75 -2.66 11.75 -8.47
C GLY A 75 -1.96 10.75 -7.57
N LYS A 76 -1.44 11.22 -6.43
CA LYS A 76 -0.78 10.39 -5.41
C LYS A 76 -1.74 9.32 -4.87
N GLU A 77 -2.96 9.71 -4.51
CA GLU A 77 -3.98 8.78 -4.02
C GLU A 77 -4.41 7.78 -5.09
N THR A 78 -4.58 8.24 -6.35
CA THR A 78 -4.92 7.32 -7.44
C THR A 78 -3.83 6.27 -7.65
N LEU A 79 -2.56 6.68 -7.69
CA LEU A 79 -1.44 5.75 -7.83
C LEU A 79 -1.40 4.73 -6.68
N ALA A 80 -1.60 5.20 -5.45
CA ALA A 80 -1.63 4.34 -4.28
C ALA A 80 -2.77 3.31 -4.33
N LEU A 81 -3.97 3.73 -4.75
CA LEU A 81 -5.13 2.85 -4.90
C LEU A 81 -4.91 1.81 -6.00
N VAL A 82 -4.34 2.22 -7.14
CA VAL A 82 -4.02 1.31 -8.25
C VAL A 82 -3.01 0.26 -7.80
N VAL A 83 -1.94 0.67 -7.12
CA VAL A 83 -0.94 -0.26 -6.58
C VAL A 83 -1.54 -1.17 -5.53
N TRP A 84 -2.35 -0.63 -4.61
CA TRP A 84 -3.03 -1.40 -3.57
C TRP A 84 -3.91 -2.51 -4.16
N LEU A 85 -4.83 -2.15 -5.06
CA LEU A 85 -5.75 -3.12 -5.68
C LEU A 85 -5.02 -4.11 -6.59
N GLY A 86 -4.09 -3.62 -7.42
CA GLY A 86 -3.33 -4.45 -8.35
C GLY A 86 -2.47 -5.48 -7.61
N SER A 87 -1.74 -5.04 -6.58
CA SER A 87 -0.93 -5.94 -5.76
C SER A 87 -1.77 -6.91 -4.93
N TRP A 88 -2.90 -6.44 -4.40
CA TRP A 88 -3.82 -7.31 -3.65
C TRP A 88 -4.37 -8.43 -4.50
N LEU A 89 -4.89 -8.12 -5.70
CA LEU A 89 -5.43 -9.14 -6.60
C LEU A 89 -4.36 -10.17 -6.98
N LEU A 90 -3.14 -9.70 -7.27
CA LEU A 90 -2.01 -10.56 -7.61
C LEU A 90 -1.64 -11.49 -6.44
N PHE A 91 -1.34 -10.93 -5.27
CA PHE A 91 -0.90 -11.70 -4.10
C PHE A 91 -2.01 -12.57 -3.52
N HIS A 92 -3.26 -12.09 -3.53
CA HIS A 92 -4.39 -12.89 -3.11
C HIS A 92 -4.53 -14.12 -4.00
N SER A 93 -4.45 -13.98 -5.33
CA SER A 93 -4.53 -15.11 -6.25
C SER A 93 -3.40 -16.12 -6.00
N LEU A 94 -2.16 -15.65 -5.80
CA LEU A 94 -0.99 -16.49 -5.58
C LEU A 94 -0.99 -17.19 -4.21
N TRP A 95 -1.46 -16.52 -3.15
CA TRP A 95 -1.28 -16.97 -1.76
C TRP A 95 -2.57 -17.42 -1.07
N ARG A 96 -3.75 -17.35 -1.72
CA ARG A 96 -5.05 -17.73 -1.11
C ARG A 96 -5.16 -19.14 -0.55
N LYS A 97 -4.26 -20.05 -0.95
CA LYS A 97 -4.21 -21.45 -0.48
C LYS A 97 -2.92 -21.78 0.27
N GLN A 98 -2.17 -20.76 0.72
CA GLN A 98 -0.88 -20.94 1.38
C GLN A 98 -0.98 -20.62 2.87
N ASN A 99 -0.20 -21.36 3.67
CA ASN A 99 0.00 -21.08 5.09
C ASN A 99 1.36 -20.40 5.26
N LEU A 100 1.33 -19.08 5.39
CA LEU A 100 2.50 -18.25 5.63
C LEU A 100 2.64 -17.96 7.13
N SER A 101 3.89 -17.84 7.61
CA SER A 101 4.17 -17.56 9.01
C SER A 101 3.77 -16.13 9.37
N LEU A 102 2.64 -15.98 10.07
CA LEU A 102 2.16 -14.67 10.53
C LEU A 102 3.12 -14.04 11.53
N SER A 103 3.78 -14.83 12.40
CA SER A 103 4.73 -14.29 13.38
C SER A 103 5.94 -13.63 12.71
N ALA A 104 6.50 -14.27 11.68
CA ALA A 104 7.59 -13.68 10.91
C ALA A 104 7.10 -12.48 10.09
N TRP A 105 5.95 -12.61 9.42
CA TRP A 105 5.38 -11.56 8.60
C TRP A 105 5.05 -10.29 9.40
N THR A 106 4.42 -10.41 10.57
CA THR A 106 4.05 -9.26 11.42
C THR A 106 5.28 -8.45 11.82
N LYS A 107 6.42 -9.10 12.10
CA LYS A 107 7.68 -8.39 12.40
C LYS A 107 8.16 -7.57 11.20
N VAL A 108 8.20 -8.20 10.02
CA VAL A 108 8.56 -7.52 8.77
C VAL A 108 7.61 -6.37 8.48
N PHE A 109 6.31 -6.58 8.66
CA PHE A 109 5.27 -5.58 8.44
C PHE A 109 5.46 -4.36 9.34
N ILE A 110 5.68 -4.56 10.65
CA ILE A 110 5.86 -3.46 11.60
C ILE A 110 7.12 -2.65 11.26
N ILE A 111 8.24 -3.34 10.95
CA ILE A 111 9.49 -2.67 10.59
C ILE A 111 9.30 -1.86 9.29
N ALA A 112 8.72 -2.47 8.26
CA ALA A 112 8.48 -1.80 6.99
C ALA A 112 7.52 -0.61 7.14
N LEU A 113 6.43 -0.77 7.88
CA LEU A 113 5.48 0.31 8.16
C LEU A 113 6.17 1.47 8.89
N GLY A 114 7.01 1.16 9.89
CA GLY A 114 7.80 2.15 10.60
C GLY A 114 8.74 2.92 9.68
N LEU A 115 9.49 2.23 8.81
CA LEU A 115 10.39 2.86 7.85
C LEU A 115 9.63 3.74 6.83
N ILE A 116 8.51 3.27 6.30
CA ILE A 116 7.68 4.06 5.37
C ILE A 116 7.14 5.31 6.06
N THR A 117 6.67 5.16 7.30
CA THR A 117 6.15 6.29 8.10
C THR A 117 7.25 7.32 8.37
N LEU A 118 8.45 6.87 8.74
CA LEU A 118 9.62 7.73 8.91
C LEU A 118 10.01 8.43 7.61
N GLY A 119 9.78 7.81 6.45
CA GLY A 119 10.01 8.43 5.15
C GLY A 119 9.14 9.66 4.88
N PHE A 120 7.99 9.82 5.55
CA PHE A 120 7.20 11.06 5.47
C PHE A 120 7.73 12.18 6.37
N PHE A 121 8.62 11.85 7.31
CA PHE A 121 9.20 12.82 8.23
C PHE A 121 10.31 13.61 7.55
N HIS A 122 9.99 14.84 7.13
CA HIS A 122 10.84 15.70 6.30
C HIS A 122 12.29 15.84 6.79
N PRO A 123 12.56 16.06 8.10
CA PRO A 123 13.94 16.18 8.58
C PRO A 123 14.81 14.95 8.32
N LEU A 124 14.21 13.76 8.20
CA LEU A 124 14.91 12.51 7.91
C LEU A 124 14.94 12.18 6.41
N SER A 125 13.87 12.51 5.67
CA SER A 125 13.76 12.15 4.27
C SER A 125 14.38 13.16 3.31
N ASP A 126 14.35 14.45 3.62
CA ASP A 126 14.89 15.50 2.74
C ASP A 126 16.38 15.29 2.41
N PRO A 127 17.29 14.96 3.36
CA PRO A 127 18.69 14.68 3.03
C PRO A 127 18.87 13.51 2.07
N ILE A 128 18.06 12.45 2.21
CA ILE A 128 18.12 11.25 1.37
C ILE A 128 17.63 11.58 -0.04
N VAL A 129 16.52 12.30 -0.14
CA VAL A 129 15.91 12.67 -1.43
C VAL A 129 16.82 13.62 -2.21
N LEU A 130 17.42 14.62 -1.56
CA LEU A 130 18.36 15.54 -2.19
C LEU A 130 19.64 14.82 -2.65
N PHE A 131 20.18 13.92 -1.82
CA PHE A 131 21.32 13.08 -2.21
C PHE A 131 21.04 12.26 -3.47
N ILE A 132 19.85 11.67 -3.59
CA ILE A 132 19.45 10.92 -4.78
C ILE A 132 19.28 11.86 -5.99
N ALA A 133 18.74 13.06 -5.78
CA ALA A 133 18.57 14.04 -6.84
C ALA A 133 19.92 14.50 -7.42
N ASP A 134 20.93 14.70 -6.56
CA ASP A 134 22.27 15.11 -6.98
C ASP A 134 23.04 14.03 -7.78
N LEU A 135 22.57 12.77 -7.80
CA LEU A 135 23.18 11.68 -8.58
C LEU A 135 22.80 11.69 -10.07
N PHE A 136 21.83 12.49 -10.49
CA PHE A 136 21.29 12.55 -11.87
C PHE A 136 21.30 13.97 -12.42
#